data_AF-A0A158NVC5-F1
#
_entry.id   AF-A0A158NVC5-F1
#
_cell.length_a   1.000
_cell.length_b   1.000
_cell.length_c   1.000
_cell.angle_alpha   90.00
_cell.angle_beta   90.00
_cell.angle_gamma   90.00
#
_symmetry.space_group_name_H-M   'P 1'
#
loop_
_entity.id
_entity.type
_entity.pdbx_description
1 polymer ?
#
loop_
_entity_poly.entity_id
_entity_poly.type
_entity_poly.pdbx_seq_one_letter_code
_entity_poly.pdbx_strand_id
1 'polypeptide(L)'
;MMAIDWEKCSSTKFSIFATYNAKLSERFVNMTVILYSIAAILTSTKIFVKHMDSGNVSNISTRLLIVEMDLPFDINQRFVYESVIIIQFFHLLLCSNIMGVFNALLINLILHIGGQIDILRKSLMKIVPKKDKDSSSHFMVKEIIKKHQKIIIFSEHIEHLYSYIAMVLFVSDILIICCLGSTIVASIGRSDVLKNIIRVLLFYFVMNMEAFIFCFAGEYLSAKIIKTSGSYISILLAMC
;
A
#
# COMPACT_ATOMS: atom_id res chain seq x y z
N MET A 1 33.62 -27.09 7.33
CA MET A 1 33.86 -25.64 7.21
C MET A 1 32.91 -24.98 6.19
N MET A 2 32.88 -25.42 4.92
CA MET A 2 32.02 -24.84 3.85
C MET A 2 30.50 -24.80 4.12
N ALA A 3 29.91 -25.80 4.78
CA ALA A 3 28.46 -25.81 5.05
C ALA A 3 28.04 -24.73 6.06
N ILE A 4 28.91 -24.45 7.04
CA ILE A 4 28.71 -23.45 8.10
C ILE A 4 28.87 -22.04 7.50
N ASP A 5 29.85 -21.85 6.61
CA ASP A 5 30.01 -20.59 5.88
C ASP A 5 28.85 -20.32 4.92
N TRP A 6 28.29 -21.36 4.31
CA TRP A 6 27.10 -21.24 3.46
C TRP A 6 25.87 -20.79 4.27
N GLU A 7 25.64 -21.40 5.43
CA GLU A 7 24.51 -21.08 6.31
C GLU A 7 24.62 -19.63 6.82
N LYS A 8 25.82 -19.22 7.22
CA LYS A 8 26.14 -17.86 7.67
C LYS A 8 26.03 -16.81 6.55
N CYS A 9 26.44 -17.15 5.33
CA CYS A 9 26.26 -16.27 4.16
C CYS A 9 24.79 -16.13 3.77
N SER A 10 24.02 -17.23 3.90
CA SER A 10 22.57 -17.21 3.62
C SER A 10 21.79 -16.39 4.64
N SER A 11 22.14 -16.50 5.93
CA SER A 11 21.51 -15.70 6.99
C SER A 11 21.87 -14.22 6.88
N THR A 12 23.11 -13.89 6.51
CA THR A 12 23.54 -12.50 6.27
C THR A 12 22.84 -11.90 5.04
N LYS A 13 22.70 -12.64 3.94
CA LYS A 13 21.95 -12.16 2.76
C LYS A 13 20.46 -12.00 3.08
N PHE A 14 19.88 -12.89 3.87
CA PHE A 14 18.49 -12.81 4.30
C PHE A 14 18.25 -11.61 5.24
N SER A 15 19.17 -11.35 6.18
CA SER A 15 19.07 -10.19 7.08
C SER A 15 19.21 -8.86 6.34
N ILE A 16 20.14 -8.76 5.38
CA ILE A 16 20.27 -7.57 4.52
C ILE A 16 19.00 -7.35 3.68
N PHE A 17 18.45 -8.41 3.09
CA PHE A 17 17.20 -8.35 2.33
C PHE A 17 16.03 -7.90 3.21
N ALA A 18 15.86 -8.49 4.40
CA ALA A 18 14.82 -8.10 5.35
C ALA A 18 14.97 -6.63 5.79
N THR A 19 16.21 -6.17 6.02
CA THR A 19 16.49 -4.78 6.44
C THR A 19 16.20 -3.79 5.32
N TYR A 20 16.58 -4.11 4.07
CA TYR A 20 16.26 -3.28 2.91
C TYR A 20 14.75 -3.15 2.70
N ASN A 21 14.03 -4.26 2.82
CA ASN A 21 12.58 -4.32 2.67
C ASN A 21 11.84 -3.56 3.77
N ALA A 22 12.30 -3.69 5.02
CA ALA A 22 11.76 -2.93 6.13
C ALA A 22 11.93 -1.42 5.92
N LYS A 23 13.12 -0.98 5.47
CA LYS A 23 13.36 0.44 5.13
C LYS A 23 12.51 0.93 3.96
N LEU A 24 12.26 0.07 2.97
CA LEU A 24 11.40 0.41 1.84
C LEU A 24 9.94 0.59 2.29
N SER A 25 9.43 -0.36 3.09
CA SER A 25 8.10 -0.28 3.72
C SER A 25 7.96 0.99 4.57
N GLU A 26 8.93 1.26 5.46
CA GLU A 26 8.98 2.47 6.29
C GLU A 26 8.93 3.76 5.45
N ARG A 27 9.68 3.80 4.33
CA ARG A 27 9.67 4.96 3.44
C ARG A 27 8.30 5.19 2.82
N PHE A 28 7.60 4.14 2.41
CA PHE A 28 6.23 4.26 1.88
C PHE A 28 5.25 4.74 2.96
N VAL A 29 5.31 4.18 4.17
CA VAL A 29 4.48 4.65 5.30
C VAL A 29 4.70 6.13 5.57
N ASN A 30 5.97 6.55 5.71
CA ASN A 30 6.30 7.94 6.00
C ASN A 30 5.84 8.86 4.87
N MET A 31 6.01 8.47 3.60
CA MET A 31 5.52 9.25 2.47
C MET A 31 4.00 9.40 2.51
N THR A 32 3.24 8.32 2.72
CA THR A 32 1.78 8.35 2.83
C THR A 32 1.32 9.25 3.98
N VAL A 33 1.90 9.07 5.17
CA VAL A 33 1.55 9.88 6.36
C VAL A 33 1.84 11.37 6.12
N ILE A 34 2.99 11.71 5.53
CA ILE A 34 3.35 13.09 5.20
C ILE A 34 2.36 13.69 4.19
N LEU A 35 2.05 12.96 3.11
CA LEU A 35 1.12 13.41 2.07
C LEU A 35 -0.29 13.70 2.63
N TYR A 36 -0.86 12.76 3.39
CA TYR A 36 -2.16 12.95 4.02
C TYR A 36 -2.15 14.05 5.10
N SER A 37 -1.04 14.22 5.83
CA SER A 37 -0.89 15.31 6.80
C SER A 37 -0.84 16.67 6.12
N ILE A 38 -0.12 16.80 4.99
CA ILE A 38 -0.11 18.02 4.19
C ILE A 38 -1.52 18.33 3.66
N ALA A 39 -2.23 17.33 3.16
CA ALA A 39 -3.62 17.49 2.69
C ALA A 39 -4.56 17.95 3.82
N ALA A 40 -4.41 17.39 5.02
CA ALA A 40 -5.17 17.78 6.21
C ALA A 40 -4.89 19.23 6.62
N ILE A 41 -3.62 19.64 6.65
CA ILE A 41 -3.20 21.00 6.99
C ILE A 41 -3.73 22.00 5.95
N LEU A 42 -3.55 21.74 4.66
CA LEU A 42 -4.03 22.62 3.59
C LEU A 42 -5.56 22.81 3.63
N THR A 43 -6.28 21.74 3.97
CA THR A 43 -7.74 21.79 4.14
C THR A 43 -8.12 22.60 5.39
N SER A 44 -7.37 22.46 6.48
CA SER A 44 -7.60 23.17 7.75
C SER A 44 -7.28 24.66 7.64
N THR A 45 -6.21 25.05 6.96
CA THR A 45 -5.83 26.47 6.75
C THR A 45 -6.93 27.25 6.03
N LYS A 46 -7.65 26.62 5.08
CA LYS A 46 -8.81 27.23 4.43
C LYS A 46 -9.92 27.59 5.41
N ILE A 47 -10.19 26.70 6.37
CA ILE A 47 -11.24 26.88 7.37
C ILE A 47 -10.90 28.05 8.29
N PHE A 48 -9.64 28.14 8.72
CA PHE A 48 -9.15 29.25 9.55
C PHE A 48 -9.15 30.59 8.80
N VAL A 49 -8.70 30.64 7.54
CA VAL A 49 -8.72 31.88 6.74
C VAL A 49 -10.14 32.38 6.51
N LYS A 50 -11.09 31.48 6.16
CA LYS A 50 -12.51 31.85 6.00
C LYS A 50 -13.13 32.30 7.33
N HIS A 51 -12.69 31.74 8.45
CA HIS A 51 -13.14 32.16 9.78
C HIS A 51 -12.70 33.59 10.13
N MET A 52 -11.45 33.97 9.80
CA MET A 52 -10.94 35.33 10.01
C MET A 52 -11.62 36.38 9.10
N ASP A 53 -11.89 36.04 7.84
CA ASP A 53 -12.60 36.94 6.91
C ASP A 53 -14.09 37.14 7.28
N SER A 54 -14.71 36.17 7.96
CA SER A 54 -16.11 36.25 8.39
C SER A 54 -16.38 37.27 9.52
N GLY A 55 -15.33 37.87 10.10
CA GLY A 55 -15.46 38.98 11.04
C GLY A 55 -16.15 40.22 10.46
N ASN A 56 -16.25 40.33 9.12
CA ASN A 56 -16.80 41.51 8.43
C ASN A 56 -18.13 41.30 7.69
N VAL A 57 -18.66 40.07 7.54
CA VAL A 57 -19.96 39.85 6.87
C VAL A 57 -20.73 38.72 7.52
N SER A 58 -21.85 39.08 8.16
CA SER A 58 -22.87 38.19 8.67
C SER A 58 -23.55 37.42 7.52
N ASN A 59 -23.10 36.20 7.25
CA ASN A 59 -23.89 35.19 6.54
C ASN A 59 -23.59 33.81 7.14
N ILE A 60 -24.51 33.36 8.00
CA ILE A 60 -24.45 32.16 8.85
C ILE A 60 -24.53 30.83 8.05
N SER A 61 -24.65 30.87 6.73
CA SER A 61 -25.15 29.71 5.97
C SER A 61 -24.13 28.69 5.44
N THR A 62 -22.81 28.80 5.68
CA THR A 62 -21.87 27.72 5.25
C THR A 62 -20.58 27.72 6.07
N ARG A 63 -20.66 27.23 7.32
CA ARG A 63 -19.47 26.84 8.08
C ARG A 63 -18.85 25.61 7.41
N LEU A 64 -17.62 25.76 6.92
CA LEU A 64 -16.92 24.75 6.13
C LEU A 64 -16.25 23.75 7.08
N LEU A 65 -16.59 22.47 6.99
CA LEU A 65 -15.95 21.39 7.75
C LEU A 65 -14.74 20.83 6.96
N ILE A 66 -13.82 20.13 7.65
CA ILE A 66 -12.68 19.45 6.99
C ILE A 66 -13.22 18.35 6.06
N VAL A 67 -14.20 17.60 6.57
CA VAL A 67 -15.04 16.67 5.83
C VAL A 67 -16.47 17.17 5.92
N GLU A 68 -17.09 17.45 4.78
CA GLU A 68 -18.47 17.92 4.70
C GLU A 68 -19.40 16.80 5.17
N MET A 69 -20.11 17.04 6.29
CA MET A 69 -20.98 16.06 6.96
C MET A 69 -22.20 16.78 7.52
N ASP A 70 -23.38 16.18 7.34
CA ASP A 70 -24.61 16.61 8.01
C ASP A 70 -24.62 16.07 9.44
N LEU A 71 -24.28 16.93 10.40
CA LEU A 71 -24.28 16.58 11.82
C LEU A 71 -25.67 16.82 12.41
N PRO A 72 -26.20 15.90 13.25
CA PRO A 72 -27.55 16.00 13.80
C PRO A 72 -27.70 17.07 14.90
N PHE A 73 -26.64 17.82 15.19
CA PHE A 73 -26.58 18.82 16.26
C PHE A 73 -26.13 20.18 15.73
N ASP A 74 -26.57 21.25 16.41
CA ASP A 74 -26.35 22.61 15.93
C ASP A 74 -24.87 23.03 16.05
N ILE A 75 -24.25 23.24 14.89
CA ILE A 75 -22.84 23.65 14.73
C ILE A 75 -22.68 25.18 14.86
N ASN A 76 -23.78 25.93 15.07
CA ASN A 76 -23.73 27.39 15.19
C ASN A 76 -22.98 27.87 16.44
N GLN A 77 -22.94 27.08 17.50
CA GLN A 77 -22.20 27.42 18.71
C GLN A 77 -20.69 27.31 18.48
N ARG A 78 -19.95 28.37 18.81
CA ARG A 78 -18.49 28.48 18.54
C ARG A 78 -17.70 27.31 19.12
N PHE A 79 -17.96 26.94 20.37
CA PHE A 79 -17.27 25.85 21.07
C PHE A 79 -17.52 24.48 20.42
N VAL A 80 -18.75 24.22 19.97
CA VAL A 80 -19.13 22.98 19.28
C VAL A 80 -18.42 22.89 17.94
N TYR A 81 -18.40 23.97 17.17
CA TYR A 81 -17.70 24.03 15.88
C TYR A 81 -16.19 23.82 16.01
N GLU A 82 -15.53 24.51 16.93
CA GLU A 82 -14.09 24.34 17.19
C GLU A 82 -13.78 22.89 17.61
N SER A 83 -14.61 22.30 18.48
CA SER A 83 -14.47 20.90 18.89
C SER A 83 -14.62 19.91 17.73
N VAL A 84 -15.60 20.12 16.83
CA VAL A 84 -15.81 19.28 15.65
C VAL A 84 -14.60 19.33 14.71
N ILE A 85 -14.03 20.51 14.48
CA ILE A 85 -12.82 20.65 13.64
C ILE A 85 -11.65 19.88 14.23
N ILE A 86 -11.42 20.02 15.55
CA ILE A 86 -10.34 19.31 16.24
C ILE A 86 -10.54 17.79 16.11
N ILE A 87 -11.76 17.30 16.35
CA ILE A 87 -12.10 15.88 16.22
C ILE A 87 -11.87 15.40 14.78
N GLN A 88 -12.36 16.13 13.77
CA GLN A 88 -12.17 15.77 12.36
C GLN A 88 -10.69 15.75 11.96
N PHE A 89 -9.88 16.68 12.48
CA PHE A 89 -8.45 16.71 12.23
C PHE A 89 -7.75 15.46 12.80
N PHE A 90 -8.02 15.11 14.06
CA PHE A 90 -7.47 13.90 14.67
C PHE A 90 -7.96 12.63 13.97
N HIS A 91 -9.24 12.58 13.59
CA HIS A 91 -9.80 11.46 12.82
C HIS A 91 -9.06 11.27 11.49
N LEU A 92 -8.80 12.34 10.75
CA LEU A 92 -8.08 12.28 9.48
C LEU A 92 -6.64 11.81 9.65
N LEU A 93 -5.95 12.25 10.72
CA LEU A 93 -4.63 11.74 11.08
C LEU A 93 -4.68 10.25 11.43
N LEU A 94 -5.66 9.80 12.21
CA LEU A 94 -5.81 8.39 12.57
C LEU A 94 -6.08 7.53 11.32
N CYS A 95 -6.98 7.94 10.43
CA CYS A 95 -7.24 7.25 9.17
C CYS A 95 -5.98 7.14 8.30
N SER A 96 -5.22 8.24 8.18
CA SER A 96 -3.94 8.25 7.45
C SER A 96 -2.93 7.26 8.03
N ASN A 97 -2.79 7.20 9.36
CA ASN A 97 -1.91 6.24 10.02
C ASN A 97 -2.37 4.79 9.78
N ILE A 98 -3.67 4.53 9.90
CA ILE A 98 -4.24 3.20 9.64
C ILE A 98 -3.95 2.76 8.19
N MET A 99 -4.20 3.63 7.21
CA MET A 99 -3.87 3.37 5.80
C MET A 99 -2.38 3.13 5.60
N GLY A 100 -1.53 3.96 6.23
CA GLY A 100 -0.09 3.77 6.24
C GLY A 100 0.31 2.38 6.75
N VAL A 101 -0.24 1.94 7.88
CA VAL A 101 0.01 0.60 8.44
C VAL A 101 -0.44 -0.51 7.49
N PHE A 102 -1.62 -0.39 6.86
CA PHE A 102 -2.08 -1.35 5.86
C PHE A 102 -1.13 -1.44 4.67
N ASN A 103 -0.70 -0.30 4.11
CA ASN A 103 0.26 -0.24 3.02
C ASN A 103 1.61 -0.86 3.42
N ALA A 104 2.08 -0.60 4.64
CA ALA A 104 3.30 -1.20 5.20
C ALA A 104 3.20 -2.73 5.26
N LEU A 105 2.08 -3.22 5.80
CA LEU A 105 1.81 -4.64 6.01
C LEU A 105 1.75 -5.35 4.66
N LEU A 106 1.09 -4.77 3.67
CA LEU A 106 1.00 -5.30 2.31
C LEU A 106 2.37 -5.41 1.65
N ILE A 107 3.18 -4.34 1.70
CA ILE A 107 4.54 -4.35 1.14
C ILE A 107 5.39 -5.43 1.83
N ASN A 108 5.32 -5.51 3.16
CA ASN A 108 6.06 -6.52 3.92
C ASN A 108 5.62 -7.94 3.56
N LEU A 109 4.31 -8.16 3.35
CA LEU A 109 3.77 -9.46 2.95
C LEU A 109 4.30 -9.89 1.57
N ILE A 110 4.27 -8.98 0.60
CA ILE A 110 4.78 -9.21 -0.75
C ILE A 110 6.27 -9.52 -0.73
N LEU A 111 7.04 -8.75 0.05
CA LEU A 111 8.48 -8.93 0.18
C LEU A 111 8.82 -10.23 0.92
N HIS A 112 8.06 -10.60 1.95
CA HIS A 112 8.22 -11.86 2.66
C HIS A 112 7.98 -13.05 1.73
N ILE A 113 6.89 -13.03 0.95
CA ILE A 113 6.58 -14.07 -0.02
C ILE A 113 7.64 -14.12 -1.11
N GLY A 114 8.05 -12.96 -1.62
CA GLY A 114 9.15 -12.88 -2.55
C GLY A 114 10.42 -13.52 -1.98
N GLY A 115 10.71 -13.33 -0.70
CA GLY A 115 11.82 -13.99 -0.01
C GLY A 115 11.67 -15.52 0.03
N GLN A 116 10.48 -16.01 0.38
CA GLN A 116 10.18 -17.45 0.39
C GLN A 116 10.35 -18.08 -1.00
N ILE A 117 9.91 -17.37 -2.05
CA ILE A 117 10.07 -17.77 -3.46
C ILE A 117 11.56 -17.86 -3.84
N ASP A 118 12.39 -16.88 -3.44
CA ASP A 118 13.84 -16.90 -3.73
C ASP A 118 14.59 -18.02 -3.02
N ILE A 119 14.24 -18.31 -1.76
CA ILE A 119 14.83 -19.40 -0.98
C ILE A 119 14.52 -20.74 -1.64
N LEU A 120 13.27 -20.91 -2.08
CA LEU A 120 12.83 -22.10 -2.80
C LEU A 120 13.62 -22.27 -4.10
N ARG A 121 13.75 -21.20 -4.90
CA ARG A 121 14.51 -21.21 -6.15
C ARG A 121 15.98 -21.59 -5.95
N LYS A 122 16.64 -21.05 -4.92
CA LYS A 122 18.03 -21.41 -4.55
C LYS A 122 18.15 -22.87 -4.14
N SER A 123 17.14 -23.39 -3.44
CA SER A 123 17.12 -24.79 -3.03
C SER A 123 17.03 -25.70 -4.26
N LEU A 124 16.22 -25.34 -5.26
CA LEU A 124 16.11 -26.03 -6.55
C LEU A 124 17.40 -26.07 -7.36
N MET A 125 18.06 -24.92 -7.53
CA MET A 125 19.32 -24.83 -8.28
C MET A 125 20.44 -25.70 -7.68
N LYS A 126 20.38 -26.02 -6.38
CA LYS A 126 21.36 -26.89 -5.72
C LYS A 126 21.15 -28.39 -5.96
N ILE A 127 19.99 -28.80 -6.48
CA ILE A 127 19.69 -30.23 -6.74
C ILE A 127 20.12 -30.62 -8.15
N VAL A 128 19.99 -29.70 -9.12
CA VAL A 128 20.43 -29.89 -10.52
C VAL A 128 21.87 -30.43 -10.68
N PRO A 129 22.87 -30.08 -9.83
CA PRO A 129 24.23 -30.58 -9.97
C PRO A 129 24.47 -32.02 -9.48
N LYS A 130 23.54 -32.63 -8.73
CA LYS A 130 23.77 -33.96 -8.11
C LYS A 130 23.08 -35.07 -8.91
N LYS A 131 23.67 -35.48 -10.03
CA LYS A 131 23.17 -36.58 -10.87
C LYS A 131 23.54 -38.00 -10.40
N ASP A 132 24.34 -38.20 -9.35
CA ASP A 132 25.00 -39.52 -9.14
C ASP A 132 24.59 -40.39 -7.90
N LYS A 133 23.44 -40.20 -7.24
CA LYS A 133 23.02 -41.17 -6.18
C LYS A 133 21.52 -41.50 -6.19
N ASP A 134 21.25 -42.74 -6.61
CA ASP A 134 20.01 -43.25 -7.21
C ASP A 134 18.91 -43.72 -6.23
N SER A 135 19.02 -43.44 -4.93
CA SER A 135 17.97 -43.81 -3.95
C SER A 135 17.66 -42.72 -2.92
N SER A 136 18.66 -41.90 -2.58
CA SER A 136 18.47 -40.69 -1.76
C SER A 136 17.84 -39.53 -2.55
N SER A 137 17.93 -39.53 -3.88
CA SER A 137 17.44 -38.46 -4.75
C SER A 137 15.90 -38.39 -4.77
N HIS A 138 15.22 -39.54 -4.87
CA HIS A 138 13.77 -39.60 -5.04
C HIS A 138 13.00 -39.11 -3.79
N PHE A 139 13.50 -39.44 -2.59
CA PHE A 139 12.92 -38.96 -1.33
C PHE A 139 13.13 -37.45 -1.14
N MET A 140 14.32 -36.95 -1.49
CA MET A 140 14.66 -35.53 -1.43
C MET A 140 13.80 -34.73 -2.42
N VAL A 141 13.67 -35.20 -3.67
CA VAL A 141 12.81 -34.62 -4.70
C VAL A 141 11.34 -34.58 -4.23
N LYS A 142 10.83 -35.65 -3.61
CA LYS A 142 9.45 -35.68 -3.08
C LYS A 142 9.23 -34.67 -1.95
N GLU A 143 10.21 -34.47 -1.07
CA GLU A 143 10.15 -33.46 0.00
C GLU A 143 10.21 -32.02 -0.56
N ILE A 144 11.02 -31.81 -1.60
CA ILE A 144 11.13 -30.53 -2.31
C ILE A 144 9.85 -30.21 -3.09
N ILE A 145 9.23 -31.18 -3.74
CA ILE A 145 7.92 -31.03 -4.39
C ILE A 145 6.84 -30.67 -3.36
N LYS A 146 6.82 -31.33 -2.19
CA LYS A 146 5.90 -30.98 -1.10
C LYS A 146 6.12 -29.56 -0.57
N LYS A 147 7.37 -29.14 -0.36
CA LYS A 147 7.70 -27.76 0.04
C LYS A 147 7.32 -26.75 -1.04
N HIS A 148 7.52 -27.10 -2.31
CA HIS A 148 7.15 -26.28 -3.44
C HIS A 148 5.63 -26.10 -3.56
N GLN A 149 4.85 -27.18 -3.49
CA GLN A 149 3.39 -27.14 -3.52
C GLN A 149 2.84 -26.27 -2.38
N LYS A 150 3.39 -26.39 -1.16
CA LYS A 150 3.00 -25.52 -0.04
C LYS A 150 3.26 -24.04 -0.30
N ILE A 151 4.37 -23.71 -0.96
CA ILE A 151 4.72 -22.32 -1.27
C ILE A 151 3.87 -21.78 -2.43
N ILE A 152 3.54 -22.60 -3.44
CA ILE A 152 2.61 -22.20 -4.51
C ILE A 152 1.23 -21.91 -3.92
N ILE A 153 0.66 -22.84 -3.15
CA ILE A 153 -0.67 -22.68 -2.57
C ILE A 153 -0.72 -21.44 -1.64
N PHE A 154 0.34 -21.21 -0.88
CA PHE A 154 0.46 -20.03 -0.04
C PHE A 154 0.57 -18.73 -0.86
N SER A 155 1.35 -18.75 -1.95
CA SER A 155 1.49 -17.59 -2.85
C SER A 155 0.17 -17.26 -3.55
N GLU A 156 -0.58 -18.27 -4.00
CA GLU A 156 -1.86 -18.13 -4.68
C GLU A 156 -2.93 -17.52 -3.74
N HIS A 157 -2.98 -17.96 -2.48
CA HIS A 157 -3.85 -17.34 -1.48
C HIS A 157 -3.57 -15.85 -1.28
N ILE A 158 -2.30 -15.46 -1.30
CA ILE A 158 -1.92 -14.07 -1.07
C ILE A 158 -2.12 -13.24 -2.34
N GLU A 159 -1.85 -13.79 -3.52
CA GLU A 159 -2.18 -13.15 -4.78
C GLU A 159 -3.69 -12.85 -4.89
N HIS A 160 -4.53 -13.79 -4.46
CA HIS A 160 -5.98 -13.57 -4.38
C HIS A 160 -6.36 -12.47 -3.37
N LEU A 161 -5.81 -12.51 -2.16
CA LEU A 161 -6.05 -11.47 -1.16
C LEU A 161 -5.61 -10.10 -1.68
N TYR A 162 -4.45 -10.05 -2.35
CA TYR A 162 -3.89 -8.84 -2.93
C TYR A 162 -4.76 -8.27 -4.04
N SER A 163 -5.17 -9.13 -4.97
CA SER A 163 -6.04 -8.76 -6.09
C SER A 163 -7.38 -8.24 -5.60
N TYR A 164 -7.94 -8.84 -4.54
CA TYR A 164 -9.17 -8.38 -3.91
C TYR A 164 -9.01 -6.98 -3.29
N ILE A 165 -7.95 -6.76 -2.49
CA ILE A 165 -7.68 -5.46 -1.87
C ILE A 165 -7.46 -4.38 -2.94
N ALA A 166 -6.66 -4.69 -3.96
CA ALA A 166 -6.41 -3.78 -5.08
C ALA A 166 -7.71 -3.43 -5.82
N MET A 167 -8.59 -4.42 -6.08
CA MET A 167 -9.88 -4.17 -6.71
C MET A 167 -10.76 -3.23 -5.88
N VAL A 168 -10.90 -3.48 -4.57
CA VAL A 168 -11.69 -2.60 -3.68
C VAL A 168 -11.12 -1.19 -3.65
N LEU A 169 -9.79 -1.06 -3.62
CA LEU A 169 -9.10 0.22 -3.66
C LEU A 169 -9.40 0.97 -4.98
N PHE A 170 -9.17 0.36 -6.14
CA PHE A 170 -9.41 1.01 -7.43
C PHE A 170 -10.86 1.45 -7.64
N VAL A 171 -11.82 0.60 -7.26
CA VAL A 171 -13.24 0.97 -7.34
C VAL A 171 -13.54 2.17 -6.45
N SER A 172 -13.01 2.17 -5.23
CA SER A 172 -13.19 3.29 -4.28
C SER A 172 -12.55 4.58 -4.81
N ASP A 173 -11.34 4.50 -5.35
CA ASP A 173 -10.61 5.63 -5.91
C ASP A 173 -11.34 6.27 -7.08
N ILE A 174 -11.88 5.44 -7.99
CA ILE A 174 -12.68 5.91 -9.13
C ILE A 174 -13.91 6.67 -8.63
N LEU A 175 -14.65 6.11 -7.66
CA LEU A 175 -15.83 6.77 -7.09
C LEU A 175 -15.46 8.11 -6.44
N ILE A 176 -14.37 8.16 -5.68
CA ILE A 176 -13.88 9.39 -5.04
C ILE A 176 -13.52 10.44 -6.11
N ILE A 177 -12.81 10.05 -7.17
CA ILE A 177 -12.44 10.96 -8.27
C ILE A 177 -13.70 11.50 -8.97
N CYS A 178 -14.71 10.66 -9.22
CA CYS A 178 -15.98 11.10 -9.80
C CYS A 178 -16.71 12.13 -8.91
N CYS A 179 -16.76 11.88 -7.60
CA CYS A 179 -17.33 12.82 -6.64
C CYS A 179 -16.55 14.14 -6.60
N LEU A 180 -15.21 14.09 -6.57
CA LEU A 180 -14.37 15.28 -6.59
C LEU A 180 -14.54 16.09 -7.90
N GLY A 181 -14.69 15.42 -9.04
CA GLY A 181 -14.98 16.06 -10.32
C GLY A 181 -16.31 16.83 -10.29
N SER A 182 -17.34 16.24 -9.68
CA SER A 182 -18.63 16.91 -9.48
C SER A 182 -18.50 18.15 -8.58
N THR A 183 -17.69 18.07 -7.53
CA THR A 183 -17.37 19.22 -6.66
C THR A 183 -16.64 20.34 -7.40
N ILE A 184 -15.76 20.02 -8.36
CA ILE A 184 -15.14 21.04 -9.23
C ILE A 184 -16.21 21.76 -10.03
N VAL A 185 -17.06 21.02 -10.74
CA VAL A 185 -18.12 21.59 -11.59
C VAL A 185 -19.06 22.49 -10.76
N ALA A 186 -19.48 22.02 -9.58
CA ALA A 186 -20.31 22.79 -8.66
C ALA A 186 -19.62 24.04 -8.08
N SER A 187 -18.29 24.13 -8.15
CA SER A 187 -17.54 25.28 -7.66
C SER A 187 -17.34 26.38 -8.71
N ILE A 188 -17.55 26.08 -10.00
CA ILE A 188 -17.40 27.04 -11.11
C ILE A 188 -18.31 28.26 -10.86
N GLY A 189 -17.72 29.46 -10.90
CA GLY A 189 -18.42 30.73 -10.63
C GLY A 189 -18.26 31.27 -9.20
N ARG A 190 -17.57 30.57 -8.29
CA ARG A 190 -17.20 31.08 -6.96
C ARG A 190 -15.79 31.69 -6.96
N SER A 191 -15.52 32.64 -6.07
CA SER A 191 -14.19 33.26 -5.92
C SER A 191 -13.08 32.26 -5.48
N ASP A 192 -13.46 31.11 -4.91
CA ASP A 192 -12.53 30.08 -4.42
C ASP A 192 -12.21 28.95 -5.44
N VAL A 193 -12.62 29.07 -6.71
CA VAL A 193 -12.43 28.04 -7.77
C VAL A 193 -10.97 27.55 -7.86
N LEU A 194 -10.00 28.46 -7.97
CA LEU A 194 -8.58 28.09 -8.11
C LEU A 194 -8.08 27.24 -6.93
N LYS A 195 -8.48 27.60 -5.70
CA LYS A 195 -8.08 26.85 -4.51
C LYS A 195 -8.75 25.47 -4.44
N ASN A 196 -9.97 25.33 -4.94
CA ASN A 196 -10.64 24.03 -5.04
C ASN A 196 -9.99 23.13 -6.10
N ILE A 197 -9.59 23.70 -7.24
CA ILE A 197 -8.85 22.97 -8.28
C ILE A 197 -7.52 22.45 -7.74
N ILE A 198 -6.73 23.29 -7.07
CA ILE A 198 -5.45 22.87 -6.46
C ILE A 198 -5.67 21.74 -5.45
N ARG A 199 -6.73 21.84 -4.62
CA ARG A 199 -7.08 20.78 -3.66
C ARG A 199 -7.39 19.47 -4.38
N VAL A 200 -8.24 19.49 -5.40
CA VAL A 200 -8.60 18.27 -6.13
C VAL A 200 -7.40 17.68 -6.87
N LEU A 201 -6.51 18.50 -7.43
CA LEU A 201 -5.26 18.04 -8.04
C LEU A 201 -4.33 17.36 -7.03
N LEU A 202 -4.22 17.90 -5.81
CA LEU A 202 -3.45 17.28 -4.74
C LEU A 202 -4.03 15.93 -4.32
N PHE A 203 -5.34 15.85 -4.10
CA PHE A 203 -6.01 14.58 -3.79
C PHE A 203 -5.83 13.58 -4.94
N TYR A 204 -6.03 14.00 -6.19
CA TYR A 204 -5.79 13.17 -7.36
C TYR A 204 -4.35 12.63 -7.39
N PHE A 205 -3.35 13.47 -7.12
CA PHE A 205 -1.95 13.04 -7.06
C PHE A 205 -1.70 12.00 -5.96
N VAL A 206 -2.24 12.21 -4.76
CA VAL A 206 -2.13 11.25 -3.64
C VAL A 206 -2.72 9.89 -4.01
N MET A 207 -3.94 9.88 -4.57
CA MET A 207 -4.63 8.65 -4.97
C MET A 207 -3.87 7.90 -6.07
N ASN A 208 -3.35 8.62 -7.08
CA ASN A 208 -2.55 8.01 -8.14
C ASN A 208 -1.22 7.43 -7.63
N MET A 209 -0.58 8.09 -6.65
CA MET A 209 0.63 7.56 -6.03
C MET A 209 0.34 6.29 -5.23
N GLU A 210 -0.79 6.23 -4.51
CA GLU A 210 -1.24 5.03 -3.81
C GLU A 210 -1.51 3.89 -4.79
N ALA A 211 -2.32 4.11 -5.82
CA ALA A 211 -2.56 3.19 -6.92
C ALA A 211 -1.27 2.66 -7.57
N PHE A 212 -0.29 3.54 -7.83
CA PHE A 212 1.00 3.16 -8.40
C PHE A 212 1.78 2.20 -7.51
N ILE A 213 1.79 2.43 -6.18
CA ILE A 213 2.44 1.54 -5.21
C ILE A 213 1.80 0.16 -5.25
N PHE A 214 0.47 0.09 -5.31
CA PHE A 214 -0.25 -1.17 -5.43
C PHE A 214 0.02 -1.86 -6.78
N CYS A 215 0.00 -1.16 -7.90
CA CYS A 215 0.36 -1.77 -9.19
C CYS A 215 1.80 -2.34 -9.16
N PHE A 216 2.75 -1.54 -8.67
CA PHE A 216 4.16 -1.94 -8.59
C PHE A 216 4.36 -3.19 -7.73
N ALA A 217 3.72 -3.25 -6.56
CA ALA A 217 3.88 -4.38 -5.65
C ALA A 217 3.21 -5.65 -6.21
N GLY A 218 2.09 -5.52 -6.93
CA GLY A 218 1.45 -6.61 -7.67
C GLY A 218 2.31 -7.16 -8.80
N GLU A 219 2.84 -6.28 -9.65
CA GLU A 219 3.76 -6.67 -10.74
C GLU A 219 5.03 -7.33 -10.20
N TYR A 220 5.59 -6.81 -9.10
CA TYR A 220 6.75 -7.42 -8.44
C TYR A 220 6.46 -8.87 -8.01
N LEU A 221 5.29 -9.10 -7.41
CA LEU A 221 4.86 -10.44 -6.98
C LEU A 221 4.69 -11.38 -8.19
N SER A 222 3.93 -10.96 -9.20
CA SER A 222 3.69 -11.75 -10.43
C SER A 222 4.99 -12.08 -11.16
N ALA A 223 5.90 -11.12 -11.34
CA ALA A 223 7.18 -11.36 -11.98
C ALA A 223 8.01 -12.41 -11.24
N LYS A 224 7.93 -12.43 -9.91
CA LYS A 224 8.66 -13.38 -9.06
C LYS A 224 8.06 -14.80 -9.13
N ILE A 225 6.73 -14.90 -9.19
CA ILE A 225 6.02 -16.15 -9.38
C ILE A 225 6.36 -16.74 -10.77
N ILE A 226 6.26 -15.96 -11.84
CA ILE A 226 6.54 -16.38 -13.22
C ILE A 226 8.00 -16.85 -13.40
N LYS A 227 8.96 -16.11 -12.82
CA LYS A 227 10.38 -16.50 -12.88
C LYS A 227 10.65 -17.84 -12.20
N THR A 228 9.86 -18.14 -11.19
CA THR A 228 9.98 -19.37 -10.40
C THR A 228 9.34 -20.53 -11.15
N SER A 229 8.12 -20.37 -11.69
CA SER A 229 7.48 -21.38 -12.56
C SER A 229 8.35 -21.75 -13.78
N GLY A 230 8.96 -20.77 -14.44
CA GLY A 230 9.91 -21.02 -15.53
C GLY A 230 11.13 -21.84 -15.10
N SER A 231 11.65 -21.62 -13.89
CA SER A 231 12.76 -22.41 -13.35
C SER A 231 12.37 -23.88 -13.12
N TYR A 232 11.11 -24.18 -12.79
CA TYR A 232 10.62 -25.56 -12.69
C TYR A 232 10.50 -26.25 -14.03
N ILE A 233 9.98 -25.55 -15.05
CA ILE A 233 9.86 -26.09 -16.40
C ILE A 233 11.25 -26.46 -16.94
N SER A 234 12.26 -25.60 -16.73
CA SER A 234 13.64 -25.91 -17.12
C SER A 234 14.23 -27.11 -16.36
N ILE A 235 13.88 -27.30 -15.09
CA ILE A 235 14.35 -28.45 -14.30
C ILE A 235 13.66 -29.73 -14.75
N LEU A 236 12.35 -29.70 -15.00
CA LEU A 236 11.60 -30.83 -15.57
C LEU A 236 12.15 -31.23 -16.94
N LEU A 237 12.43 -30.26 -17.82
CA LEU A 237 13.06 -30.51 -19.11
C LEU A 237 14.49 -31.05 -19.01
N ALA A 238 15.24 -30.71 -17.95
CA ALA A 238 16.60 -31.23 -17.73
C ALA A 238 16.62 -32.62 -17.06
N MET A 239 15.46 -33.09 -16.56
CA MET A 239 15.26 -34.40 -15.95
C MET A 239 14.61 -35.42 -16.90
N CYS A 240 13.95 -34.97 -17.97
CA CYS A 240 13.64 -35.79 -19.16
C CYS A 240 14.89 -35.94 -20.05
#